data_AF-A0A957YEC6-F1
#
_entry.id   AF-A0A957YEC6-F1
#
_cell.length_a   1.000
_cell.length_b   1.000
_cell.length_c   1.000
_cell.angle_alpha   90.00
_cell.angle_beta   90.00
_cell.angle_gamma   90.00
#
_symmetry.space_group_name_H-M   'P 1'
#
loop_
_entity.id
_entity.type
_entity.pdbx_description
1 polymer ?
#
loop_
_entity_poly.entity_id
_entity_poly.type
_entity_poly.pdbx_seq_one_letter_code
_entity_poly.pdbx_strand_id
1 'polypeptide(L)'
;MSQIDDLKNIIASKNRRLQSLKEKKARLGISADVSLDIEIIDTAEELKKLLLELENFGGSETQSITNIPPREKQYQIALHWAEDGRNICLARFDLSGMDLRVVDLEGVDLRAGNLSQADLRRANLQKADLRMANLSGTDLRGADLGEANLAEADFKKANLSEAFLYEANLYEANLSEANLESANMEEAILIWADLSKADLSKANLSEADLRGANLSNAKLTQTDWNSFVFFPRYQLASEHGGANLYRANLTAANLSAATLRKANLEGVNLKEARLTESDLSKADLRNANLQEADLSGASLEGVRYDHSTIWPEGFKRPKENRL
;
A
#
# COMPACT_ATOMS: atom_id res chain seq x y z
N MET A 1 -19.35 32.99 10.62
CA MET A 1 -19.81 32.01 11.64
C MET A 1 -18.55 31.36 12.15
N SER A 2 -18.44 31.21 13.47
CA SER A 2 -17.16 30.92 14.13
C SER A 2 -16.66 29.53 13.74
N GLN A 3 -15.36 29.39 13.47
CA GLN A 3 -14.64 28.12 13.25
C GLN A 3 -14.98 27.04 14.32
N ILE A 4 -15.41 27.49 15.51
CA ILE A 4 -15.86 26.68 16.64
C ILE A 4 -17.21 25.98 16.37
N ASP A 5 -18.14 26.60 15.65
CA ASP A 5 -19.49 26.08 15.46
C ASP A 5 -19.53 24.96 14.40
N ASP A 6 -18.67 25.03 13.39
CA ASP A 6 -18.51 23.97 12.39
C ASP A 6 -17.80 22.73 12.99
N LEU A 7 -16.79 22.95 13.83
CA LEU A 7 -16.17 21.89 14.65
C LEU A 7 -17.18 21.19 15.58
N LYS A 8 -18.09 21.94 16.22
CA LYS A 8 -19.16 21.35 17.06
C LYS A 8 -20.09 20.44 16.24
N ASN A 9 -20.42 20.82 15.01
CA ASN A 9 -21.31 20.04 14.14
C ASN A 9 -20.66 18.73 13.67
N ILE A 10 -19.35 18.75 13.39
CA ILE A 10 -18.58 17.57 12.99
C ILE A 10 -18.39 16.60 14.16
N ILE A 11 -18.08 17.13 15.34
CA ILE A 11 -18.01 16.33 16.57
C ILE A 11 -19.39 15.71 16.87
N ALA A 12 -20.48 16.44 16.67
CA ALA A 12 -21.83 15.89 16.78
C ALA A 12 -22.09 14.79 15.73
N SER A 13 -21.56 14.90 14.52
CA SER A 13 -21.65 13.85 13.49
C SER A 13 -20.85 12.60 13.87
N LYS A 14 -19.58 12.75 14.29
CA LYS A 14 -18.74 11.63 14.74
C LYS A 14 -19.29 10.99 16.02
N ASN A 15 -19.83 11.77 16.95
CA ASN A 15 -20.53 11.25 18.15
C ASN A 15 -21.80 10.48 17.80
N ARG A 16 -22.56 10.91 16.79
CA ARG A 16 -23.72 10.17 16.28
C ARG A 16 -23.30 8.84 15.64
N ARG A 17 -22.22 8.84 14.85
CA ARG A 17 -21.65 7.61 14.28
C ARG A 17 -21.11 6.68 15.36
N LEU A 18 -20.45 7.22 16.39
CA LEU A 18 -19.99 6.48 17.56
C LEU A 18 -21.14 5.86 18.35
N GLN A 19 -22.23 6.61 18.59
CA GLN A 19 -23.42 6.06 19.25
C GLN A 19 -24.08 4.97 18.41
N SER A 20 -24.22 5.18 17.10
CA SER A 20 -24.72 4.15 16.18
C SER A 20 -23.90 2.87 16.22
N LEU A 21 -22.57 2.98 16.31
CA LEU A 21 -21.67 1.83 16.46
C LEU A 21 -21.81 1.16 17.84
N LYS A 22 -21.92 1.94 18.93
CA LYS A 22 -22.19 1.40 20.28
C LYS A 22 -23.53 0.68 20.35
N GLU A 23 -24.57 1.21 19.71
CA GLU A 23 -25.88 0.59 19.60
C GLU A 23 -25.86 -0.68 18.74
N LYS A 24 -25.12 -0.66 17.62
CA LYS A 24 -24.93 -1.83 16.75
C LYS A 24 -24.17 -2.93 17.47
N LYS A 25 -23.14 -2.58 18.25
CA LYS A 25 -22.42 -3.48 19.18
C LYS A 25 -23.36 -4.10 20.23
N ALA A 26 -24.20 -3.27 20.86
CA ALA A 26 -25.17 -3.74 21.84
C ALA A 26 -26.24 -4.67 21.24
N ARG A 27 -26.65 -4.43 19.99
CA ARG A 27 -27.63 -5.26 19.27
C ARG A 27 -27.07 -6.60 18.80
N LEU A 28 -25.78 -6.67 18.48
CA LEU A 28 -25.17 -7.87 17.91
C LEU A 28 -24.68 -8.88 18.96
N GLY A 29 -24.62 -8.52 20.25
CA GLY A 29 -24.30 -9.46 21.34
C GLY A 29 -22.90 -10.08 21.25
N ILE A 30 -21.99 -9.49 20.48
CA ILE A 30 -20.65 -10.05 20.21
C ILE A 30 -19.72 -9.70 21.37
N SER A 31 -19.39 -10.70 22.20
CA SER A 31 -18.24 -10.64 23.10
C SER A 31 -17.00 -11.17 22.40
N ALA A 32 -15.92 -10.37 22.42
CA ALA A 32 -14.56 -10.69 21.95
C ALA A 32 -14.34 -10.72 20.42
N ASP A 33 -14.13 -9.54 19.83
CA ASP A 33 -12.84 -9.22 19.19
C ASP A 33 -12.66 -7.70 19.15
N VAL A 34 -12.20 -7.14 20.27
CA VAL A 34 -12.24 -5.71 20.59
C VAL A 34 -10.89 -5.05 20.33
N SER A 35 -10.26 -5.31 19.17
CA SER A 35 -9.12 -4.49 18.71
C SER A 35 -9.57 -3.33 17.83
N LEU A 36 -10.65 -3.49 17.07
CA LEU A 36 -11.13 -2.49 16.09
C LEU A 36 -11.90 -1.32 16.70
N ASP A 37 -12.66 -1.57 17.78
CA ASP A 37 -13.57 -0.58 18.36
C ASP A 37 -12.89 0.28 19.45
N ILE A 38 -11.86 -0.24 20.13
CA ILE A 38 -11.14 0.50 21.19
C ILE A 38 -10.25 1.58 20.59
N GLU A 39 -9.53 1.33 19.48
CA GLU A 39 -8.70 2.35 18.83
C GLU A 39 -9.53 3.55 18.34
N ILE A 40 -10.72 3.32 17.76
CA ILE A 40 -11.63 4.42 17.34
C ILE A 40 -12.16 5.21 18.53
N ILE A 41 -12.39 4.55 19.67
CA ILE A 41 -12.88 5.18 20.90
C ILE A 41 -11.78 6.05 21.52
N ASP A 42 -10.54 5.56 21.58
CA ASP A 42 -9.41 6.28 22.16
C ASP A 42 -9.10 7.55 21.34
N THR A 43 -9.08 7.47 20.00
CA THR A 43 -8.88 8.66 19.14
C THR A 43 -10.02 9.67 19.29
N ALA A 44 -11.27 9.22 19.45
CA ALA A 44 -12.41 10.11 19.64
C ALA A 44 -12.39 10.79 21.03
N GLU A 45 -11.95 10.09 22.08
CA GLU A 45 -11.77 10.65 23.42
C GLU A 45 -10.58 11.60 23.49
N GLU A 46 -9.48 11.31 22.79
CA GLU A 46 -8.34 12.22 22.65
C GLU A 46 -8.73 13.52 21.92
N LEU A 47 -9.47 13.41 20.81
CA LEU A 47 -10.02 14.58 20.10
C LEU A 47 -10.96 15.41 20.99
N LYS A 48 -11.76 14.75 21.84
CA LYS A 48 -12.66 15.41 22.80
C LYS A 48 -11.91 16.07 23.96
N LYS A 49 -10.79 15.49 24.41
CA LYS A 49 -9.92 16.06 25.44
C LYS A 49 -9.15 17.27 24.92
N LEU A 50 -8.67 17.19 23.68
CA LEU A 50 -8.11 18.33 22.94
C LEU A 50 -9.14 19.47 22.82
N LEU A 51 -10.41 19.19 22.51
CA LEU A 51 -11.49 20.19 22.49
C LEU A 51 -11.65 20.93 23.84
N LEU A 52 -11.63 20.20 24.96
CA LEU A 52 -11.82 20.80 26.29
C LEU A 52 -10.65 21.70 26.71
N GLU A 53 -9.44 21.39 26.24
CA GLU A 53 -8.26 22.21 26.45
C GLU A 53 -8.20 23.41 25.49
N LEU A 54 -8.80 23.30 24.30
CA LEU A 54 -8.94 24.36 23.29
C LEU A 54 -9.92 25.47 23.71
N GLU A 55 -10.99 25.18 24.46
CA GLU A 55 -11.87 26.21 25.03
C GLU A 55 -11.12 27.17 25.98
N ASN A 56 -9.94 26.78 26.47
CA ASN A 56 -9.12 27.56 27.40
C ASN A 56 -7.98 28.35 26.73
N PHE A 57 -7.65 28.09 25.46
CA PHE A 57 -6.56 28.77 24.75
C PHE A 57 -7.13 29.77 23.73
N GLY A 58 -7.46 30.97 24.21
CA GLY A 58 -7.85 32.09 23.34
C GLY A 58 -6.63 32.71 22.66
N GLY A 59 -6.43 32.47 21.37
CA GLY A 59 -5.35 33.10 20.60
C GLY A 59 -5.58 33.09 19.09
N SER A 60 -5.63 34.29 18.50
CA SER A 60 -5.71 34.53 17.06
C SER A 60 -4.33 34.67 16.41
N GLU A 61 -4.29 34.40 15.11
CA GLU A 61 -3.30 34.80 14.10
C GLU A 61 -2.32 33.73 13.57
N THR A 62 -2.41 33.59 12.25
CA THR A 62 -1.51 32.95 11.30
C THR A 62 -0.06 33.38 11.52
N GLN A 63 0.78 32.48 12.06
CA GLN A 63 2.24 32.62 12.04
C GLN A 63 2.87 31.60 11.09
N SER A 64 3.98 31.99 10.45
CA SER A 64 4.79 31.15 9.57
C SER A 64 5.06 29.79 10.21
N ILE A 65 4.59 28.73 9.54
CA ILE A 65 4.28 27.42 10.13
C ILE A 65 5.52 26.53 10.35
N THR A 66 6.72 27.05 10.04
CA THR A 66 7.99 26.33 10.10
C THR A 66 8.51 26.08 11.51
N ASN A 67 7.91 26.68 12.55
CA ASN A 67 8.31 26.56 13.95
C ASN A 67 7.17 26.15 14.89
N ILE A 68 6.19 25.39 14.39
CA ILE A 68 5.02 24.98 15.18
C ILE A 68 5.27 23.60 15.84
N PRO A 69 5.01 23.45 17.16
CA PRO A 69 5.14 22.17 17.87
C PRO A 69 4.27 21.05 17.23
N PRO A 70 4.66 19.75 17.32
CA PRO A 70 3.91 18.63 16.71
C PRO A 70 2.40 18.61 17.05
N ARG A 71 2.05 19.03 18.27
CA ARG A 71 0.68 19.15 18.77
C ARG A 71 -0.17 20.17 18.01
N GLU A 72 0.47 21.17 17.44
CA GLU A 72 -0.15 22.32 16.79
C GLU A 72 -0.09 22.18 15.25
N LYS A 73 0.70 21.21 14.76
CA LYS A 73 0.53 20.59 13.43
C LYS A 73 -0.72 19.71 13.36
N GLN A 74 -0.97 18.90 14.40
CA GLN A 74 -2.23 18.15 14.54
C GLN A 74 -3.47 19.08 14.56
N TYR A 75 -3.33 20.25 15.19
CA TYR A 75 -4.33 21.33 15.20
C TYR A 75 -4.66 21.86 13.80
N GLN A 76 -3.67 22.14 12.95
CA GLN A 76 -3.92 22.65 11.58
C GLN A 76 -4.57 21.62 10.66
N ILE A 77 -4.18 20.35 10.79
CA ILE A 77 -4.76 19.23 10.04
C ILE A 77 -6.23 18.99 10.46
N ALA A 78 -6.49 18.99 11.77
CA ALA A 78 -7.84 18.82 12.31
C ALA A 78 -8.77 20.02 12.00
N LEU A 79 -8.23 21.25 11.92
CA LEU A 79 -8.96 22.45 11.51
C LEU A 79 -9.35 22.41 10.01
N HIS A 80 -8.47 21.93 9.13
CA HIS A 80 -8.76 21.84 7.69
C HIS A 80 -9.75 20.72 7.33
N TRP A 81 -9.90 19.66 8.16
CA TRP A 81 -10.97 18.67 8.02
C TRP A 81 -12.39 19.22 8.24
N ALA A 82 -12.52 20.47 8.71
CA ALA A 82 -13.81 21.08 9.00
C ALA A 82 -14.49 21.82 7.84
N GLU A 83 -13.76 22.12 6.75
CA GLU A 83 -14.18 23.14 5.77
C GLU A 83 -14.32 22.65 4.30
N ASP A 84 -14.72 21.40 4.05
CA ASP A 84 -14.80 20.75 2.71
C ASP A 84 -13.47 20.11 2.23
N GLY A 85 -13.29 18.85 2.60
CA GLY A 85 -12.13 18.01 2.26
C GLY A 85 -12.07 17.58 0.80
N ARG A 86 -11.78 18.50 -0.12
CA ARG A 86 -11.40 18.15 -1.51
C ARG A 86 -10.24 18.96 -2.11
N ASN A 87 -9.60 19.84 -1.34
CA ASN A 87 -8.46 20.66 -1.80
C ASN A 87 -7.58 21.14 -0.63
N ILE A 88 -7.30 20.27 0.34
CA ILE A 88 -6.37 20.60 1.43
C ILE A 88 -4.95 20.48 0.87
N CYS A 89 -4.20 21.58 0.88
CA CYS A 89 -2.80 21.60 0.45
C CYS A 89 -1.88 21.56 1.69
N LEU A 90 -1.32 20.39 1.95
CA LEU A 90 -0.27 20.09 2.93
C LEU A 90 1.05 19.78 2.21
N ALA A 91 1.25 20.32 1.00
CA ALA A 91 2.48 20.14 0.27
C ALA A 91 3.68 20.66 1.09
N ARG A 92 4.76 19.89 1.12
CA ARG A 92 6.01 20.16 1.85
C ARG A 92 5.86 20.23 3.38
N PHE A 93 4.70 19.85 3.89
CA PHE A 93 4.43 19.89 5.32
C PHE A 93 5.12 18.72 6.02
N ASP A 94 5.63 18.95 7.23
CA ASP A 94 6.31 17.93 8.02
C ASP A 94 5.35 17.28 9.02
N LEU A 95 4.91 16.09 8.69
CA LEU A 95 4.03 15.18 9.43
C LEU A 95 4.79 13.98 10.02
N SER A 96 6.11 14.03 10.07
CA SER A 96 6.92 12.89 10.50
C SER A 96 6.61 12.45 11.94
N GLY A 97 6.56 11.13 12.14
CA GLY A 97 6.28 10.52 13.45
C GLY A 97 4.87 10.76 14.00
N MET A 98 3.97 11.39 13.23
CA MET A 98 2.62 11.70 13.70
C MET A 98 1.73 10.46 13.70
N ASP A 99 0.86 10.36 14.71
CA ASP A 99 -0.26 9.43 14.68
C ASP A 99 -1.38 10.01 13.81
N LEU A 100 -1.59 9.39 12.66
CA LEU A 100 -2.58 9.72 11.64
C LEU A 100 -3.44 8.49 11.30
N ARG A 101 -3.61 7.57 12.25
CA ARG A 101 -4.40 6.36 12.07
C ARG A 101 -5.85 6.70 11.75
N VAL A 102 -6.47 5.90 10.89
CA VAL A 102 -7.89 5.99 10.49
C VAL A 102 -8.36 7.38 10.01
N VAL A 103 -7.41 8.25 9.67
CA VAL A 103 -7.67 9.59 9.21
C VAL A 103 -8.21 9.56 7.78
N ASP A 104 -9.09 10.50 7.46
CA ASP A 104 -9.54 10.76 6.10
C ASP A 104 -8.71 11.90 5.44
N LEU A 105 -7.90 11.51 4.46
CA LEU A 105 -7.03 12.33 3.63
C LEU A 105 -7.34 12.12 2.13
N GLU A 106 -8.57 11.73 1.79
CA GLU A 106 -8.97 11.58 0.39
C GLU A 106 -8.71 12.87 -0.40
N GLY A 107 -8.01 12.77 -1.53
CA GLY A 107 -7.75 13.88 -2.43
C GLY A 107 -6.85 15.00 -1.88
N VAL A 108 -6.20 14.80 -0.73
CA VAL A 108 -5.29 15.81 -0.15
C VAL A 108 -4.06 16.01 -1.04
N ASP A 109 -3.57 17.23 -1.14
CA ASP A 109 -2.26 17.52 -1.74
C ASP A 109 -1.18 17.46 -0.63
N LEU A 110 -0.42 16.37 -0.59
CA LEU A 110 0.71 16.10 0.30
C LEU A 110 2.05 16.09 -0.44
N ARG A 111 2.12 16.72 -1.63
CA ARG A 111 3.32 16.69 -2.47
C ARG A 111 4.56 17.16 -1.73
N ALA A 112 5.63 16.40 -1.84
CA ALA A 112 6.90 16.65 -1.14
C ALA A 112 6.77 16.81 0.39
N GLY A 113 5.66 16.37 0.98
CA GLY A 113 5.46 16.34 2.43
C GLY A 113 6.38 15.30 3.08
N ASN A 114 6.72 15.52 4.34
CA ASN A 114 7.48 14.56 5.13
C ASN A 114 6.54 13.80 6.07
N LEU A 115 6.18 12.57 5.72
CA LEU A 115 5.38 11.65 6.52
C LEU A 115 6.23 10.50 7.11
N SER A 116 7.56 10.63 7.09
CA SER A 116 8.45 9.57 7.55
C SER A 116 8.13 9.16 8.99
N GLN A 117 8.13 7.85 9.25
CA GLN A 117 7.80 7.26 10.56
C GLN A 117 6.39 7.59 11.09
N ALA A 118 5.51 8.21 10.31
CA ALA A 118 4.13 8.44 10.72
C ALA A 118 3.38 7.11 10.81
N ASP A 119 2.35 7.08 11.65
CA ASP A 119 1.42 5.97 11.76
C ASP A 119 0.15 6.31 10.98
N LEU A 120 0.04 5.79 9.76
CA LEU A 120 -1.08 5.97 8.84
C LEU A 120 -1.90 4.68 8.71
N ARG A 121 -1.84 3.78 9.69
CA ARG A 121 -2.60 2.54 9.65
C ARG A 121 -4.06 2.82 9.37
N ARG A 122 -4.57 2.18 8.32
CA ARG A 122 -5.98 2.27 7.90
C ARG A 122 -6.46 3.69 7.59
N ALA A 123 -5.56 4.64 7.31
CA ALA A 123 -5.93 5.95 6.80
C ALA A 123 -6.53 5.83 5.40
N ASN A 124 -7.46 6.71 5.06
CA ASN A 124 -7.95 6.90 3.71
C ASN A 124 -7.12 7.98 3.02
N LEU A 125 -6.33 7.59 2.03
CA LEU A 125 -5.48 8.41 1.18
C LEU A 125 -5.88 8.24 -0.30
N GLN A 126 -7.10 7.77 -0.57
CA GLN A 126 -7.58 7.61 -1.94
C GLN A 126 -7.43 8.92 -2.70
N LYS A 127 -6.93 8.87 -3.94
CA LYS A 127 -6.76 10.03 -4.83
C LYS A 127 -5.86 11.15 -4.28
N ALA A 128 -5.16 10.94 -3.16
CA ALA A 128 -4.24 11.92 -2.61
C ALA A 128 -3.06 12.15 -3.58
N ASP A 129 -2.56 13.38 -3.64
CA ASP A 129 -1.34 13.72 -4.37
C ASP A 129 -0.15 13.73 -3.41
N LEU A 130 0.60 12.62 -3.40
CA LEU A 130 1.76 12.35 -2.56
C LEU A 130 3.06 12.37 -3.36
N ARG A 131 3.08 12.98 -4.54
CA ARG A 131 4.28 13.00 -5.39
C ARG A 131 5.48 13.54 -4.63
N MET A 132 6.62 12.87 -4.76
CA MET A 132 7.88 13.21 -4.08
C MET A 132 7.80 13.25 -2.54
N ALA A 133 6.72 12.74 -1.92
CA ALA A 133 6.60 12.72 -0.47
C ALA A 133 7.56 11.71 0.16
N ASN A 134 8.07 12.03 1.35
CA ASN A 134 8.87 11.11 2.13
C ASN A 134 7.96 10.30 3.07
N LEU A 135 7.75 9.03 2.78
CA LEU A 135 6.98 8.03 3.54
C LEU A 135 7.90 6.94 4.10
N SER A 136 9.19 7.24 4.28
CA SER A 136 10.18 6.25 4.70
C SER A 136 9.89 5.76 6.13
N GLY A 137 9.82 4.42 6.26
CA GLY A 137 9.48 3.73 7.49
C GLY A 137 8.12 4.07 8.10
N THR A 138 7.21 4.67 7.33
CA THR A 138 5.82 4.90 7.72
C THR A 138 5.08 3.57 7.88
N ASP A 139 4.14 3.52 8.83
CA ASP A 139 3.23 2.39 9.00
C ASP A 139 1.91 2.67 8.26
N LEU A 140 1.70 2.01 7.12
CA LEU A 140 0.55 2.14 6.23
C LEU A 140 -0.29 0.86 6.19
N ARG A 141 -0.18 -0.01 7.22
CA ARG A 141 -0.90 -1.28 7.21
C ARG A 141 -2.40 -1.07 7.04
N GLY A 142 -2.97 -1.74 6.03
CA GLY A 142 -4.39 -1.63 5.68
C GLY A 142 -4.86 -0.23 5.28
N ALA A 143 -3.95 0.72 4.99
CA ALA A 143 -4.31 2.04 4.47
C ALA A 143 -4.89 1.92 3.05
N ASP A 144 -5.74 2.87 2.69
CA ASP A 144 -6.36 2.93 1.38
C ASP A 144 -5.73 4.06 0.56
N LEU A 145 -4.92 3.70 -0.44
CA LEU A 145 -4.19 4.56 -1.37
C LEU A 145 -4.70 4.37 -2.81
N GLY A 146 -5.94 3.86 -2.98
CA GLY A 146 -6.54 3.66 -4.30
C GLY A 146 -6.53 4.93 -5.14
N GLU A 147 -6.10 4.82 -6.40
CA GLU A 147 -6.00 5.94 -7.35
C GLU A 147 -5.06 7.09 -6.88
N ALA A 148 -4.26 6.92 -5.82
CA ALA A 148 -3.38 7.96 -5.33
C ALA A 148 -2.21 8.24 -6.29
N ASN A 149 -1.75 9.49 -6.33
CA ASN A 149 -0.57 9.86 -7.10
C ASN A 149 0.68 9.85 -6.19
N LEU A 150 1.46 8.78 -6.30
CA LEU A 150 2.63 8.47 -5.46
C LEU A 150 3.94 8.56 -6.26
N ALA A 151 3.93 9.22 -7.43
CA ALA A 151 5.11 9.27 -8.28
C ALA A 151 6.31 9.89 -7.55
N GLU A 152 7.48 9.25 -7.69
CA GLU A 152 8.74 9.64 -7.04
C GLU A 152 8.68 9.67 -5.49
N ALA A 153 7.65 9.11 -4.86
CA ALA A 153 7.56 9.05 -3.40
C ALA A 153 8.55 8.05 -2.80
N ASP A 154 9.05 8.34 -1.59
CA ASP A 154 10.00 7.48 -0.88
C ASP A 154 9.30 6.65 0.18
N PHE A 155 9.06 5.37 -0.10
CA PHE A 155 8.52 4.35 0.81
C PHE A 155 9.60 3.42 1.37
N LYS A 156 10.87 3.80 1.34
CA LYS A 156 11.95 2.93 1.82
C LYS A 156 11.65 2.40 3.22
N LYS A 157 11.64 1.07 3.37
CA LYS A 157 11.34 0.36 4.63
C LYS A 157 9.95 0.64 5.22
N ALA A 158 9.02 1.23 4.47
CA ALA A 158 7.65 1.44 4.93
C ALA A 158 6.92 0.09 5.06
N ASN A 159 5.91 0.05 5.92
CA ASN A 159 5.05 -1.11 6.08
C ASN A 159 3.69 -0.88 5.43
N LEU A 160 3.52 -1.39 4.21
CA LEU A 160 2.29 -1.34 3.43
C LEU A 160 1.56 -2.70 3.40
N SER A 161 1.80 -3.60 4.37
CA SER A 161 1.11 -4.89 4.36
C SER A 161 -0.40 -4.70 4.40
N GLU A 162 -1.12 -5.45 3.56
CA GLU A 162 -2.58 -5.37 3.40
C GLU A 162 -3.11 -3.99 2.91
N ALA A 163 -2.25 -3.07 2.46
CA ALA A 163 -2.68 -1.78 1.92
C ALA A 163 -3.39 -1.95 0.56
N PHE A 164 -4.32 -1.03 0.27
CA PHE A 164 -5.01 -0.95 -1.01
C PHE A 164 -4.34 0.13 -1.87
N LEU A 165 -3.78 -0.24 -3.01
CA LEU A 165 -3.01 0.57 -3.95
C LEU A 165 -3.50 0.35 -5.39
N TYR A 166 -4.75 -0.07 -5.56
CA TYR A 166 -5.33 -0.33 -6.89
C TYR A 166 -5.32 0.97 -7.72
N GLU A 167 -4.91 0.86 -8.98
CA GLU A 167 -4.77 2.00 -9.91
C GLU A 167 -3.85 3.15 -9.42
N ALA A 168 -3.05 2.94 -8.37
CA ALA A 168 -2.16 3.97 -7.84
C ALA A 168 -0.99 4.23 -8.80
N ASN A 169 -0.57 5.49 -8.90
CA ASN A 169 0.60 5.88 -9.70
C ASN A 169 1.86 5.91 -8.84
N LEU A 170 2.68 4.87 -8.92
CA LEU A 170 3.97 4.68 -8.24
C LEU A 170 5.16 4.84 -9.20
N TYR A 171 5.00 5.59 -10.29
CA TYR A 171 6.08 5.87 -11.25
C TYR A 171 7.33 6.39 -10.53
N GLU A 172 8.48 5.76 -10.76
CA GLU A 172 9.78 6.07 -10.12
C GLU A 172 9.76 6.09 -8.56
N ALA A 173 8.75 5.50 -7.91
CA ALA A 173 8.70 5.44 -6.45
C ALA A 173 9.79 4.52 -5.88
N ASN A 174 10.34 4.89 -4.71
CA ASN A 174 11.29 4.07 -3.98
C ASN A 174 10.57 3.21 -2.94
N LEU A 175 10.35 1.93 -3.24
CA LEU A 175 9.77 0.93 -2.36
C LEU A 175 10.84 -0.06 -1.85
N SER A 176 12.13 0.31 -1.90
CA SER A 176 13.21 -0.58 -1.51
C SER A 176 13.06 -1.02 -0.04
N GLU A 177 13.24 -2.32 0.21
CA GLU A 177 13.07 -2.94 1.53
C GLU A 177 11.68 -2.74 2.17
N ALA A 178 10.66 -2.29 1.43
CA ALA A 178 9.31 -2.12 1.96
C ALA A 178 8.61 -3.47 2.19
N ASN A 179 7.69 -3.51 3.15
CA ASN A 179 6.79 -4.65 3.35
C ASN A 179 5.46 -4.39 2.61
N LEU A 180 5.21 -5.15 1.55
CA LEU A 180 3.99 -5.13 0.73
C LEU A 180 3.26 -6.49 0.82
N GLU A 181 3.46 -7.26 1.89
CA GLU A 181 2.77 -8.56 2.06
C GLU A 181 1.26 -8.35 1.93
N SER A 182 0.63 -9.11 1.03
CA SER A 182 -0.81 -9.07 0.77
C SER A 182 -1.36 -7.69 0.36
N ALA A 183 -0.54 -6.75 -0.08
CA ALA A 183 -1.01 -5.48 -0.65
C ALA A 183 -1.77 -5.71 -1.97
N ASN A 184 -2.82 -4.92 -2.22
CA ASN A 184 -3.53 -4.93 -3.50
C ASN A 184 -3.03 -3.79 -4.40
N MET A 185 -2.23 -4.09 -5.42
CA MET A 185 -1.69 -3.17 -6.42
C MET A 185 -2.19 -3.54 -7.83
N GLU A 186 -3.41 -4.04 -7.93
CA GLU A 186 -4.08 -4.28 -9.22
C GLU A 186 -4.08 -3.03 -10.08
N GLU A 187 -3.69 -3.15 -11.35
CA GLU A 187 -3.60 -2.06 -12.33
C GLU A 187 -2.70 -0.87 -11.91
N ALA A 188 -1.85 -1.02 -10.90
CA ALA A 188 -0.94 0.04 -10.46
C ALA A 188 0.16 0.33 -11.50
N ILE A 189 0.59 1.60 -11.57
CA ILE A 189 1.70 2.05 -12.43
C ILE A 189 2.99 2.07 -11.60
N LEU A 190 3.89 1.13 -11.84
CA LEU A 190 5.16 0.94 -11.13
C LEU A 190 6.38 1.09 -12.06
N ILE A 191 6.21 1.80 -13.17
CA ILE A 191 7.27 2.02 -14.17
C ILE A 191 8.49 2.65 -13.48
N TRP A 192 9.65 2.02 -13.66
CA TRP A 192 10.94 2.44 -13.06
C TRP A 192 10.96 2.53 -11.52
N ALA A 193 9.97 1.97 -10.82
CA ALA A 193 9.97 1.92 -9.36
C ALA A 193 11.09 0.99 -8.83
N ASP A 194 11.66 1.35 -7.68
CA ASP A 194 12.62 0.50 -6.97
C ASP A 194 11.92 -0.35 -5.91
N LEU A 195 11.70 -1.63 -6.20
CA LEU A 195 11.14 -2.64 -5.30
C LEU A 195 12.24 -3.58 -4.78
N SER A 196 13.52 -3.19 -4.85
CA SER A 196 14.61 -4.08 -4.48
C SER A 196 14.50 -4.50 -3.02
N LYS A 197 14.63 -5.81 -2.78
CA LYS A 197 14.49 -6.44 -1.46
C LYS A 197 13.12 -6.24 -0.78
N ALA A 198 12.09 -5.75 -1.49
CA ALA A 198 10.75 -5.63 -0.93
C ALA A 198 10.12 -7.02 -0.68
N ASP A 199 9.26 -7.12 0.33
CA ASP A 199 8.43 -8.31 0.55
C ASP A 199 7.07 -8.11 -0.13
N LEU A 200 6.86 -8.78 -1.26
CA LEU A 200 5.64 -8.79 -2.07
C LEU A 200 4.88 -10.12 -1.90
N SER A 201 5.15 -10.87 -0.84
CA SER A 201 4.50 -12.17 -0.61
C SER A 201 2.98 -12.01 -0.66
N LYS A 202 2.32 -12.81 -1.51
CA LYS A 202 0.85 -12.79 -1.68
C LYS A 202 0.26 -11.45 -2.16
N ALA A 203 1.08 -10.50 -2.60
CA ALA A 203 0.57 -9.26 -3.16
C ALA A 203 -0.20 -9.52 -4.46
N ASN A 204 -1.22 -8.69 -4.73
CA ASN A 204 -1.90 -8.66 -6.00
C ASN A 204 -1.29 -7.58 -6.89
N LEU A 205 -0.71 -7.96 -8.01
CA LEU A 205 -0.11 -7.11 -9.04
C LEU A 205 -0.74 -7.43 -10.41
N SER A 206 -1.97 -7.95 -10.44
CA SER A 206 -2.65 -8.25 -11.68
C SER A 206 -2.77 -7.00 -12.55
N GLU A 207 -2.41 -7.15 -13.82
CA GLU A 207 -2.48 -6.09 -14.83
C GLU A 207 -1.64 -4.83 -14.51
N ALA A 208 -0.77 -4.87 -13.49
CA ALA A 208 0.11 -3.76 -13.14
C ALA A 208 1.21 -3.53 -14.19
N ASP A 209 1.67 -2.29 -14.33
CA ASP A 209 2.74 -1.90 -15.25
C ASP A 209 4.06 -1.68 -14.48
N LEU A 210 4.94 -2.68 -14.49
CA LEU A 210 6.25 -2.67 -13.85
C LEU A 210 7.41 -2.53 -14.87
N ARG A 211 7.18 -1.87 -16.02
CA ARG A 211 8.23 -1.70 -17.03
C ARG A 211 9.49 -1.07 -16.44
N GLY A 212 10.63 -1.73 -16.64
CA GLY A 212 11.93 -1.29 -16.13
C GLY A 212 12.04 -1.19 -14.61
N ALA A 213 11.07 -1.71 -13.84
CA ALA A 213 11.14 -1.70 -12.38
C ALA A 213 12.29 -2.57 -11.86
N ASN A 214 12.84 -2.22 -10.70
CA ASN A 214 13.88 -3.00 -10.04
C ASN A 214 13.28 -3.88 -8.93
N LEU A 215 13.08 -5.17 -9.20
CA LEU A 215 12.64 -6.17 -8.23
C LEU A 215 13.81 -7.08 -7.77
N SER A 216 15.05 -6.62 -7.87
CA SER A 216 16.20 -7.47 -7.50
C SER A 216 16.13 -7.88 -6.03
N ASN A 217 16.32 -9.18 -5.76
CA ASN A 217 16.19 -9.79 -4.43
C ASN A 217 14.80 -9.60 -3.78
N ALA A 218 13.77 -9.20 -4.53
CA ALA A 218 12.42 -9.08 -3.99
C ALA A 218 11.82 -10.47 -3.70
N LYS A 219 10.95 -10.52 -2.69
CA LYS A 219 10.26 -11.75 -2.29
C LYS A 219 8.83 -11.76 -2.81
N LEU A 220 8.56 -12.54 -3.85
CA LEU A 220 7.23 -12.73 -4.47
C LEU A 220 6.65 -14.13 -4.19
N THR A 221 7.19 -14.85 -3.21
CA THR A 221 6.84 -16.24 -2.92
C THR A 221 5.56 -16.39 -2.13
N GLN A 222 4.94 -17.56 -2.25
CA GLN A 222 4.14 -18.11 -1.16
C GLN A 222 5.06 -18.44 0.04
N THR A 223 4.74 -17.98 1.25
CA THR A 223 5.32 -18.56 2.48
C THR A 223 4.80 -19.98 2.63
N ASP A 224 5.66 -21.02 2.74
CA ASP A 224 5.21 -22.42 2.77
C ASP A 224 4.11 -22.64 3.83
N TRP A 225 2.88 -22.88 3.36
CA TRP A 225 1.68 -23.02 4.20
C TRP A 225 1.67 -24.37 4.92
N ASN A 226 2.44 -24.49 6.01
CA ASN A 226 2.22 -25.50 7.05
C ASN A 226 1.53 -24.93 8.30
N SER A 227 1.12 -23.67 8.29
CA SER A 227 0.37 -23.09 9.40
C SER A 227 -0.47 -21.93 8.89
N PHE A 228 -1.73 -22.17 8.52
CA PHE A 228 -2.70 -21.08 8.51
C PHE A 228 -4.09 -21.60 8.81
N VAL A 229 -4.64 -21.00 9.86
CA VAL A 229 -6.03 -21.11 10.25
C VAL A 229 -6.83 -20.17 9.34
N PHE A 230 -7.90 -20.70 8.76
CA PHE A 230 -8.75 -20.10 7.75
C PHE A 230 -9.44 -18.81 8.25
N PHE A 231 -9.22 -17.66 7.60
CA PHE A 231 -10.04 -16.46 7.78
C PHE A 231 -10.82 -16.16 6.48
N PRO A 232 -12.15 -16.35 6.46
CA PRO A 232 -12.96 -16.12 5.28
C PRO A 232 -13.46 -14.67 5.29
N ARG A 233 -12.76 -13.76 4.60
CA ARG A 233 -13.43 -12.50 4.19
C ARG A 233 -12.85 -11.70 3.02
N TYR A 234 -11.69 -12.07 2.47
CA TYR A 234 -11.18 -11.47 1.23
C TYR A 234 -11.04 -12.56 0.17
N GLN A 235 -12.12 -12.81 -0.56
CA GLN A 235 -12.18 -13.79 -1.63
C GLN A 235 -11.59 -13.21 -2.92
N LEU A 236 -10.31 -12.86 -2.88
CA LEU A 236 -9.48 -12.48 -4.04
C LEU A 236 -8.10 -13.15 -4.00
N ALA A 237 -7.86 -14.06 -3.05
CA ALA A 237 -6.66 -14.87 -3.04
C ALA A 237 -6.66 -15.71 -4.33
N SER A 238 -5.72 -15.40 -5.24
CA SER A 238 -5.42 -16.21 -6.41
C SER A 238 -5.38 -17.67 -5.98
N GLU A 239 -5.94 -18.58 -6.79
CA GLU A 239 -5.94 -20.03 -6.53
C GLU A 239 -4.53 -20.62 -6.29
N HIS A 240 -3.48 -19.81 -6.50
CA HIS A 240 -2.08 -20.17 -6.54
C HIS A 240 -1.26 -19.77 -5.29
N GLY A 241 -1.81 -19.04 -4.32
CA GLY A 241 -1.21 -18.83 -2.99
C GLY A 241 0.13 -18.06 -2.90
N GLY A 242 0.78 -17.73 -4.03
CA GLY A 242 1.92 -16.81 -4.15
C GLY A 242 1.49 -15.40 -4.57
N ALA A 243 2.46 -14.54 -4.92
CA ALA A 243 2.13 -13.25 -5.54
C ALA A 243 1.38 -13.45 -6.87
N ASN A 244 0.39 -12.60 -7.14
CA ASN A 244 -0.38 -12.64 -8.37
C ASN A 244 0.11 -11.56 -9.34
N LEU A 245 0.78 -11.95 -10.42
CA LEU A 245 1.25 -11.05 -11.47
C LEU A 245 0.55 -11.35 -12.81
N TYR A 246 -0.68 -11.85 -12.74
CA TYR A 246 -1.49 -12.16 -13.93
C TYR A 246 -1.50 -10.98 -14.90
N ARG A 247 -1.07 -11.20 -16.15
CA ARG A 247 -0.99 -10.18 -17.21
C ARG A 247 -0.20 -8.91 -16.88
N ALA A 248 0.61 -8.92 -15.82
CA ALA A 248 1.45 -7.77 -15.50
C ALA A 248 2.49 -7.52 -16.60
N ASN A 249 2.87 -6.26 -16.80
CA ASN A 249 3.90 -5.87 -17.75
C ASN A 249 5.24 -5.65 -17.02
N LEU A 250 6.17 -6.60 -17.17
CA LEU A 250 7.51 -6.56 -16.61
C LEU A 250 8.59 -6.41 -17.69
N THR A 251 8.27 -5.76 -18.82
CA THR A 251 9.23 -5.55 -19.90
C THR A 251 10.47 -4.82 -19.35
N ALA A 252 11.66 -5.34 -19.65
CA ALA A 252 12.95 -4.82 -19.19
C ALA A 252 13.11 -4.70 -17.64
N ALA A 253 12.23 -5.34 -16.86
CA ALA A 253 12.33 -5.32 -15.40
C ALA A 253 13.54 -6.13 -14.92
N ASN A 254 14.10 -5.75 -13.78
CA ASN A 254 15.18 -6.48 -13.13
C ASN A 254 14.64 -7.35 -11.99
N LEU A 255 14.54 -8.66 -12.20
CA LEU A 255 14.15 -9.66 -11.22
C LEU A 255 15.33 -10.54 -10.77
N SER A 256 16.56 -10.04 -10.88
CA SER A 256 17.76 -10.81 -10.52
C SER A 256 17.67 -11.25 -9.05
N ALA A 257 17.91 -12.54 -8.80
CA ALA A 257 17.80 -13.18 -7.48
C ALA A 257 16.43 -13.01 -6.78
N ALA A 258 15.38 -12.63 -7.50
CA ALA A 258 14.03 -12.57 -6.93
C ALA A 258 13.47 -13.97 -6.71
N THR A 259 12.66 -14.13 -5.67
CA THR A 259 12.00 -15.41 -5.37
C THR A 259 10.54 -15.35 -5.83
N LEU A 260 10.19 -16.10 -6.88
CA LEU A 260 8.89 -16.16 -7.55
C LEU A 260 8.24 -17.55 -7.43
N ARG A 261 8.71 -18.38 -6.50
CA ARG A 261 8.21 -19.74 -6.30
C ARG A 261 6.69 -19.76 -6.13
N LYS A 262 6.00 -20.51 -7.00
CA LYS A 262 4.53 -20.61 -7.08
C LYS A 262 3.79 -19.30 -7.38
N ALA A 263 4.47 -18.25 -7.84
CA ALA A 263 3.79 -17.04 -8.29
C ALA A 263 2.89 -17.35 -9.50
N ASN A 264 1.76 -16.65 -9.59
CA ASN A 264 0.96 -16.65 -10.81
C ASN A 264 1.57 -15.64 -11.78
N LEU A 265 2.16 -16.13 -12.87
CA LEU A 265 2.76 -15.36 -13.95
C LEU A 265 2.01 -15.62 -15.28
N GLU A 266 0.76 -16.09 -15.21
CA GLU A 266 -0.01 -16.39 -16.40
C GLU A 266 -0.24 -15.10 -17.21
N GLY A 267 0.09 -15.14 -18.51
CA GLY A 267 -0.05 -13.98 -19.41
C GLY A 267 0.95 -12.84 -19.17
N VAL A 268 1.93 -13.01 -18.28
CA VAL A 268 2.89 -11.95 -17.96
C VAL A 268 3.77 -11.59 -19.16
N ASN A 269 4.10 -10.31 -19.32
CA ASN A 269 5.09 -9.88 -20.30
C ASN A 269 6.45 -9.62 -19.64
N LEU A 270 7.40 -10.54 -19.81
CA LEU A 270 8.77 -10.51 -19.31
C LEU A 270 9.78 -10.24 -20.44
N LYS A 271 9.36 -9.62 -21.56
CA LYS A 271 10.28 -9.32 -22.67
C LYS A 271 11.48 -8.51 -22.17
N GLU A 272 12.70 -8.88 -22.57
CA GLU A 272 13.96 -8.21 -22.16
C GLU A 272 14.21 -8.18 -20.64
N ALA A 273 13.42 -8.89 -19.83
CA ALA A 273 13.59 -8.89 -18.38
C ALA A 273 14.84 -9.67 -17.95
N ARG A 274 15.45 -9.23 -16.85
CA ARG A 274 16.59 -9.93 -16.23
C ARG A 274 16.10 -10.81 -15.09
N LEU A 275 16.19 -12.13 -15.25
CA LEU A 275 15.78 -13.13 -14.27
C LEU A 275 16.98 -13.95 -13.76
N THR A 276 18.20 -13.41 -13.85
CA THR A 276 19.40 -14.14 -13.46
C THR A 276 19.34 -14.58 -12.01
N GLU A 277 19.65 -15.85 -11.73
CA GLU A 277 19.64 -16.45 -10.38
C GLU A 277 18.29 -16.38 -9.64
N SER A 278 17.20 -16.09 -10.34
CA SER A 278 15.86 -16.05 -9.73
C SER A 278 15.29 -17.46 -9.50
N ASP A 279 14.38 -17.58 -8.54
CA ASP A 279 13.65 -18.83 -8.27
C ASP A 279 12.22 -18.76 -8.80
N LEU A 280 11.95 -19.32 -9.98
CA LEU A 280 10.61 -19.46 -10.54
C LEU A 280 10.00 -20.85 -10.27
N SER A 281 10.57 -21.65 -9.36
CA SER A 281 10.13 -23.03 -9.18
C SER A 281 8.62 -23.10 -8.93
N LYS A 282 7.91 -23.97 -9.65
CA LYS A 282 6.46 -24.16 -9.56
C LYS A 282 5.61 -22.93 -9.91
N ALA A 283 6.20 -21.87 -10.46
CA ALA A 283 5.44 -20.73 -10.95
C ALA A 283 4.60 -21.11 -12.19
N ASP A 284 3.54 -20.36 -12.42
CA ASP A 284 2.67 -20.53 -13.58
C ASP A 284 3.01 -19.54 -14.68
N LEU A 285 3.66 -19.99 -15.75
CA LEU A 285 4.11 -19.19 -16.89
C LEU A 285 3.25 -19.41 -18.15
N ARG A 286 2.05 -19.99 -18.04
CA ARG A 286 1.18 -20.18 -19.20
C ARG A 286 0.91 -18.85 -19.89
N ASN A 287 0.98 -18.80 -21.22
CA ASN A 287 0.82 -17.57 -22.01
C ASN A 287 1.79 -16.43 -21.66
N ALA A 288 2.89 -16.71 -20.94
CA ALA A 288 3.90 -15.69 -20.64
C ALA A 288 4.77 -15.39 -21.86
N ASN A 289 5.20 -14.14 -22.00
CA ASN A 289 6.19 -13.72 -22.98
C ASN A 289 7.56 -13.50 -22.34
N LEU A 290 8.50 -14.42 -22.55
CA LEU A 290 9.89 -14.30 -22.09
C LEU A 290 10.88 -14.03 -23.25
N GLN A 291 10.42 -13.45 -24.36
CA GLN A 291 11.31 -13.09 -25.48
C GLN A 291 12.48 -12.24 -24.98
N GLU A 292 13.71 -12.57 -25.38
CA GLU A 292 14.93 -11.83 -25.02
C GLU A 292 15.19 -11.72 -23.50
N ALA A 293 14.48 -12.47 -22.66
CA ALA A 293 14.73 -12.50 -21.23
C ALA A 293 16.03 -13.26 -20.89
N ASP A 294 16.78 -12.76 -19.91
CA ASP A 294 17.96 -13.44 -19.37
C ASP A 294 17.59 -14.35 -18.21
N LEU A 295 17.57 -15.66 -18.46
CA LEU A 295 17.25 -16.71 -17.48
C LEU A 295 18.50 -17.41 -16.91
N SER A 296 19.69 -16.81 -17.03
CA SER A 296 20.93 -17.44 -16.60
C SER A 296 20.92 -17.78 -15.11
N GLY A 297 21.04 -19.07 -14.77
CA GLY A 297 21.00 -19.54 -13.38
C GLY A 297 19.61 -19.53 -12.72
N ALA A 298 18.54 -19.21 -13.46
CA ALA A 298 17.18 -19.24 -12.92
C ALA A 298 16.70 -20.68 -12.63
N SER A 299 16.07 -20.90 -11.48
CA SER A 299 15.41 -22.18 -11.19
C SER A 299 14.04 -22.24 -11.85
N LEU A 300 13.85 -23.21 -12.73
CA LEU A 300 12.58 -23.49 -13.42
C LEU A 300 12.03 -24.86 -13.00
N GLU A 301 12.30 -25.32 -11.78
CA GLU A 301 11.83 -26.62 -11.34
C GLU A 301 10.30 -26.65 -11.23
N GLY A 302 9.65 -27.46 -12.07
CA GLY A 302 8.21 -27.68 -12.01
C GLY A 302 7.35 -26.49 -12.40
N VAL A 303 7.89 -25.51 -13.14
CA VAL A 303 7.08 -24.46 -13.76
C VAL A 303 6.00 -25.05 -14.66
N ARG A 304 4.83 -24.42 -14.65
CA ARG A 304 3.77 -24.70 -15.62
C ARG A 304 3.95 -23.76 -16.79
N TYR A 305 3.86 -24.28 -18.00
CA TYR A 305 3.90 -23.50 -19.23
C TYR A 305 3.11 -24.27 -20.30
N ASP A 306 2.79 -23.61 -21.40
CA ASP A 306 2.01 -24.18 -22.50
C ASP A 306 2.59 -23.79 -23.86
N HIS A 307 1.89 -24.16 -24.94
CA HIS A 307 2.30 -23.83 -26.31
C HIS A 307 2.26 -22.34 -26.63
N SER A 308 1.55 -21.53 -25.83
CA SER A 308 1.47 -20.07 -26.00
C SER A 308 2.60 -19.33 -25.27
N THR A 309 3.34 -20.02 -24.40
CA THR A 309 4.49 -19.47 -23.68
C THR A 309 5.67 -19.23 -24.64
N ILE A 310 6.12 -17.97 -24.73
CA ILE A 310 7.23 -17.56 -25.59
C ILE A 310 8.52 -17.59 -24.77
N TRP A 311 9.53 -18.31 -25.25
CA TRP A 311 10.84 -18.44 -24.59
C TRP A 311 11.91 -17.65 -25.37
N PRO A 312 13.06 -17.29 -24.74
CA PRO A 312 14.18 -16.71 -25.46
C PRO A 312 14.68 -17.63 -26.59
N GLU A 313 15.22 -17.03 -27.67
CA GLU A 313 15.77 -17.79 -28.78
C GLU A 313 16.93 -18.70 -28.31
N GLY A 314 16.94 -19.96 -28.77
CA GLY A 314 17.94 -20.96 -28.36
C GLY A 314 17.79 -21.50 -26.93
N PHE A 315 16.79 -21.05 -26.16
CA PHE A 315 16.59 -21.50 -24.78
C PHE A 315 16.10 -22.97 -24.71
N LYS A 316 16.78 -23.78 -23.89
CA LYS A 316 16.37 -25.16 -23.62
C LYS A 316 15.25 -25.18 -22.58
N ARG A 317 14.02 -25.44 -23.05
CA ARG A 317 12.82 -25.50 -22.21
C ARG A 317 12.94 -26.55 -21.10
N PRO A 318 12.39 -26.29 -19.89
CA PRO A 318 12.28 -27.29 -18.83
C PRO A 318 11.40 -28.47 -19.27
N LYS A 319 11.44 -29.59 -18.55
CA LYS A 319 10.54 -30.72 -18.86
C LYS A 319 9.11 -30.32 -18.53
N GLU A 320 8.20 -30.57 -19.47
CA GLU A 320 6.77 -30.30 -19.31
C GLU A 320 6.21 -31.17 -18.19
N ASN A 321 5.85 -30.57 -17.05
CA ASN A 321 5.06 -31.25 -16.04
C ASN A 321 3.60 -31.24 -16.50
N ARG A 322 3.21 -32.26 -17.27
CA ARG A 322 1.80 -32.53 -17.56
C ARG A 322 1.12 -32.90 -16.25
N LEU A 323 0.33 -31.98 -15.71
CA LEU A 323 -0.71 -32.30 -14.72
C LEU A 323 -1.98 -32.70 -15.47
#